data_AF-A0A1N7NNR8-F1
#
_entry.id   AF-A0A1N7NNR8-F1
#
_cell.length_a   1.000
_cell.length_b   1.000
_cell.length_c   1.000
_cell.angle_alpha   90.00
_cell.angle_beta   90.00
_cell.angle_gamma   90.00
#
_symmetry.space_group_name_H-M   'P 1'
#
loop_
_entity.id
_entity.type
_entity.pdbx_description
1 polymer ?
#
loop_
_entity_poly.entity_id
_entity_poly.type
_entity_poly.pdbx_seq_one_letter_code
_entity_poly.pdbx_strand_id
1 'polypeptide(L)'
;MGYRTVVMLYNDQAGQWTNDPDLGMKISRKMNFAMGTVTNPREVDLSYGRIIQCHHADCLDLGIFNSYQFVPLASGAWQPGEEADAMALRMLKEAAEKLGYRLVKRPA
;
A
#
# COMPACT_ATOMS: atom_id res chain seq x y z
N MET A 1 0.53 18.83 -5.90
CA MET A 1 0.80 17.38 -5.97
C MET A 1 1.00 16.86 -4.56
N GLY A 2 0.46 15.68 -4.22
CA GLY A 2 0.38 15.18 -2.85
C GLY A 2 0.87 13.73 -2.72
N TYR A 3 0.98 13.28 -1.47
CA TYR A 3 1.34 11.89 -1.14
C TYR A 3 0.11 11.18 -0.57
N ARG A 4 0.02 9.87 -0.80
CA ARG A 4 -0.95 8.99 -0.15
C ARG A 4 -0.24 8.11 0.88
N THR A 5 -0.82 8.03 2.07
CA THR A 5 -0.35 7.14 3.13
C THR A 5 -1.41 6.07 3.38
N VAL A 6 -1.01 4.80 3.32
CA VAL A 6 -1.87 3.68 3.70
C VAL A 6 -1.51 3.26 5.12
N VAL A 7 -2.50 3.20 5.99
CA VAL A 7 -2.36 2.82 7.40
C VAL A 7 -3.22 1.58 7.65
N MET A 8 -2.64 0.56 8.27
CA MET A 8 -3.36 -0.61 8.77
C MET A 8 -3.54 -0.46 10.28
N LEU A 9 -4.78 -0.33 10.74
CA LEU A 9 -5.13 -0.33 12.16
C LEU A 9 -5.72 -1.69 12.54
N TYR A 10 -5.38 -2.18 13.72
CA TYR A 10 -5.82 -3.50 14.19
C TYR A 10 -7.15 -3.37 14.94
N ASN A 11 -8.14 -4.16 14.53
CA ASN A 11 -9.51 -4.05 15.05
C ASN A 11 -9.66 -4.55 16.49
N ASP A 12 -8.83 -5.50 16.91
CA ASP A 12 -8.73 -5.96 18.30
C ASP A 12 -8.26 -4.85 19.25
N GLN A 13 -7.64 -3.81 18.71
CA GLN A 13 -7.18 -2.62 19.45
C GLN A 13 -7.98 -1.36 19.11
N ALA A 14 -9.21 -1.53 18.59
CA ALA A 14 -10.10 -0.42 18.24
C ALA A 14 -10.21 0.64 19.34
N GLY A 15 -10.50 0.21 20.57
CA GLY A 15 -10.60 1.13 21.70
C GLY A 15 -9.33 1.91 22.01
N GLN A 16 -8.15 1.45 21.59
CA GLN A 16 -6.90 2.20 21.79
C GLN A 16 -6.77 3.29 20.72
N TRP A 17 -6.89 2.94 19.45
CA TRP A 17 -6.66 3.91 18.37
C TRP A 17 -7.81 4.90 18.20
N THR A 18 -9.05 4.55 18.56
CA THR A 18 -10.17 5.51 18.55
C THR A 18 -10.03 6.59 19.61
N ASN A 19 -9.38 6.27 20.73
CA ASN A 19 -9.22 7.16 21.88
C ASN A 19 -7.85 7.84 21.92
N ASP A 20 -7.00 7.65 20.91
CA ASP A 20 -5.68 8.26 20.83
C ASP A 20 -5.78 9.67 20.22
N PRO A 21 -5.65 10.75 21.04
CA PRO A 21 -5.75 12.11 20.53
C PRO A 21 -4.59 12.47 19.58
N ASP A 22 -3.48 11.74 19.66
CA ASP A 22 -2.27 11.99 18.89
C ASP A 22 -2.16 11.11 17.63
N LEU A 23 -3.18 10.30 17.30
CA LEU A 23 -3.14 9.36 16.18
C LEU A 23 -2.69 10.04 14.87
N GLY A 24 -3.27 11.20 14.54
CA GLY A 24 -2.92 11.96 13.35
C GLY A 24 -1.45 12.42 13.34
N MET A 25 -0.94 12.88 14.49
CA MET A 25 0.46 13.28 14.65
C MET A 25 1.41 12.07 14.52
N LYS A 26 1.04 10.92 15.11
CA LYS A 26 1.81 9.67 15.01
C LYS A 26 1.91 9.20 13.55
N ILE A 27 0.80 9.23 12.81
CA ILE A 27 0.77 8.91 11.38
C ILE A 27 1.68 9.87 10.60
N SER A 28 1.53 11.18 10.79
CA SER A 28 2.30 12.21 10.09
C SER A 28 3.81 12.09 10.33
N ARG A 29 4.24 11.78 11.56
CA ARG A 29 5.66 11.56 11.87
C ARG A 29 6.17 10.27 11.22
N LYS A 30 5.40 9.19 11.32
CA LYS A 30 5.86 7.85 10.92
C LYS A 30 5.77 7.57 9.43
N MET A 31 4.91 8.29 8.68
CA MET A 31 4.74 8.07 7.24
C MET A 31 6.02 8.31 6.43
N ASN A 32 6.91 9.20 6.90
CA ASN A 32 8.18 9.48 6.20
C ASN A 32 9.11 8.27 6.17
N PHE A 33 9.05 7.39 7.18
CA PHE A 33 9.82 6.14 7.20
C PHE A 33 9.24 5.07 6.26
N ALA A 34 8.01 5.27 5.75
CA ALA A 34 7.34 4.38 4.82
C ALA A 34 7.48 4.82 3.35
N MET A 35 8.32 5.82 3.04
CA MET A 35 8.58 6.29 1.67
C MET A 35 9.69 5.53 0.95
N GLY A 36 10.54 4.80 1.69
CA GLY A 36 11.69 4.09 1.14
C GLY A 36 11.37 2.68 0.63
N THR A 37 12.27 2.12 -0.18
CA THR A 37 12.19 0.73 -0.69
C THR A 37 12.37 -0.33 0.40
N VAL A 38 13.03 0.03 1.50
CA VAL A 38 13.19 -0.83 2.69
C VAL A 38 12.68 -0.08 3.90
N THR A 39 11.59 -0.56 4.47
CA THR A 39 10.98 0.01 5.66
C THR A 39 11.37 -0.80 6.89
N ASN A 40 11.99 -0.16 7.87
CA ASN A 40 12.20 -0.79 9.17
C ASN A 40 10.84 -0.96 9.87
N PRO A 41 10.39 -2.19 10.19
CA PRO A 41 9.09 -2.43 10.79
C PRO A 41 8.84 -1.64 12.08
N ARG A 42 9.89 -1.35 12.86
CA ARG A 42 9.78 -0.60 14.12
C ARG A 42 9.50 0.89 13.91
N GLU A 43 10.00 1.47 12.83
CA GLU A 43 9.86 2.90 12.57
C GLU A 43 8.44 3.26 12.13
N VAL A 44 7.77 2.33 11.45
CA VAL A 44 6.39 2.50 10.96
C VAL A 44 5.31 1.94 11.89
N ASP A 45 5.70 1.32 13.00
CA ASP A 45 4.77 0.75 13.98
C ASP A 45 4.06 1.83 14.80
N LEU A 46 2.74 1.68 14.97
CA LEU A 46 1.89 2.58 15.76
C LEU A 46 1.42 1.92 17.07
N SER A 47 2.01 0.80 17.49
CA SER A 47 1.57 -0.08 18.59
C SER A 47 0.23 -0.80 18.40
N TYR A 48 -0.76 -0.15 17.80
CA TYR A 48 -2.10 -0.67 17.48
C TYR A 48 -2.36 -0.79 15.97
N GLY A 49 -1.29 -0.75 15.19
CA GLY A 49 -1.33 -0.69 13.74
C GLY A 49 0.03 -0.34 13.19
N ARG A 50 0.11 -0.08 11.90
CA ARG A 50 1.35 0.33 11.23
C ARG A 50 1.08 1.14 9.99
N ILE A 51 2.05 1.97 9.61
CA ILE A 51 2.09 2.54 8.27
C ILE A 51 2.53 1.44 7.30
N ILE A 52 1.76 1.25 6.24
CA ILE A 52 2.03 0.26 5.21
C ILE A 52 2.94 0.84 4.13
N GLN A 53 2.61 2.03 3.64
CA GLN A 53 3.38 2.72 2.60
C GLN A 53 3.01 4.20 2.56
N CYS A 54 3.93 5.02 2.06
CA CYS A 54 3.70 6.42 1.72
C CYS A 54 4.28 6.69 0.32
N HIS A 55 3.42 6.83 -0.68
CA HIS A 55 3.82 7.00 -2.09
C HIS A 55 3.25 8.29 -2.66
N HIS A 56 3.79 8.75 -3.80
CA HIS A 56 3.18 9.84 -4.55
C HIS A 56 1.73 9.47 -4.91
N ALA A 57 0.82 10.45 -4.93
CA ALA A 57 -0.60 10.18 -5.16
C ALA A 57 -0.90 9.53 -6.52
N ASP A 58 -0.03 9.74 -7.51
CA ASP A 58 -0.13 9.16 -8.85
C ASP A 58 0.41 7.73 -8.93
N CYS A 59 0.95 7.19 -7.83
CA CYS A 59 1.39 5.81 -7.73
C CYS A 59 0.22 4.87 -7.47
N LEU A 60 0.30 3.67 -8.04
CA LEU A 60 -0.62 2.56 -7.85
C LEU A 60 0.14 1.35 -7.33
N ASP A 61 -0.51 0.58 -6.47
CA ASP A 61 0.05 -0.62 -5.87
C ASP A 61 -1.00 -1.71 -5.94
N LEU A 62 -0.57 -2.92 -6.33
CA LEU A 62 -1.35 -4.14 -6.26
C LEU A 62 -0.65 -5.05 -5.24
N GLY A 63 -1.39 -5.57 -4.27
CA GLY A 63 -0.81 -6.39 -3.21
C GLY A 63 -1.86 -7.15 -2.41
N ILE A 64 -1.39 -7.92 -1.45
CA ILE A 64 -2.23 -8.74 -0.57
C ILE A 64 -2.10 -8.21 0.85
N PHE A 65 -3.24 -7.94 1.48
CA PHE A 65 -3.31 -7.78 2.93
C PHE A 65 -3.48 -9.17 3.56
N ASN A 66 -2.49 -9.61 4.34
CA ASN A 66 -2.52 -10.87 5.07
C ASN A 66 -2.22 -10.63 6.55
N SER A 67 -3.19 -10.96 7.41
CA SER A 67 -3.11 -10.82 8.87
C SER A 67 -2.76 -9.38 9.28
N TYR A 68 -1.48 -9.09 9.47
CA TYR A 68 -0.95 -7.78 9.91
C TYR A 68 0.11 -7.21 8.95
N GLN A 69 0.12 -7.71 7.71
CA GLN A 69 1.12 -7.39 6.70
C GLN A 69 0.46 -7.06 5.37
N PHE A 70 1.13 -6.20 4.62
CA PHE A 70 0.85 -5.96 3.21
C PHE A 70 2.02 -6.50 2.40
N VAL A 71 1.72 -7.34 1.42
CA VAL A 71 2.71 -7.93 0.52
C VAL A 71 2.52 -7.32 -0.87
N PRO A 72 3.43 -6.45 -1.33
CA PRO A 72 3.32 -5.81 -2.64
C PRO A 72 3.60 -6.83 -3.75
N LEU A 73 2.68 -6.92 -4.71
CA LEU A 73 2.80 -7.76 -5.90
C LEU A 73 3.24 -6.96 -7.14
N ALA A 74 2.70 -5.75 -7.32
CA ALA A 74 3.12 -4.83 -8.37
C ALA A 74 2.98 -3.37 -7.89
N SER A 75 3.79 -2.47 -8.44
CA SER A 75 3.78 -1.05 -8.13
C SER A 75 4.12 -0.27 -9.39
N GLY A 76 3.39 0.82 -9.66
CA GLY A 76 3.63 1.65 -10.83
C GLY A 76 3.15 3.07 -10.63
N ALA A 77 3.37 3.92 -11.63
CA ALA A 77 2.78 5.25 -11.71
C ALA A 77 1.75 5.30 -12.84
N TRP A 78 0.75 6.14 -12.70
CA TRP A 78 -0.13 6.49 -13.81
C TRP A 78 0.68 7.18 -14.91
N GLN A 79 0.43 6.80 -16.17
CA GLN A 79 1.04 7.45 -17.33
C GLN A 79 0.03 8.39 -18.02
N PRO A 80 0.45 9.59 -18.46
CA PRO A 80 -0.43 10.48 -19.22
C PRO A 80 -1.01 9.81 -20.46
N GLY A 81 -2.34 9.76 -20.54
CA GLY A 81 -3.07 9.13 -21.65
C GLY A 81 -3.28 7.62 -21.50
N GLU A 82 -2.90 7.01 -20.38
CA GLU A 82 -3.19 5.61 -20.08
C GLU A 82 -4.64 5.46 -19.59
N GLU A 83 -5.43 4.66 -20.31
CA GLU A 83 -6.79 4.27 -19.88
C GLU A 83 -6.75 3.42 -18.61
N ALA A 84 -7.76 3.57 -17.76
CA ALA A 84 -7.82 2.88 -16.46
C ALA A 84 -7.73 1.35 -16.59
N ASP A 85 -8.37 0.77 -17.62
CA ASP A 85 -8.35 -0.67 -17.88
C ASP A 85 -6.97 -1.15 -18.37
N ALA A 86 -6.28 -0.33 -19.18
CA ALA A 86 -4.93 -0.64 -19.67
C ALA A 86 -3.93 -0.68 -18.52
N MET A 87 -4.03 0.30 -17.62
CA MET A 87 -3.25 0.38 -16.39
C MET A 87 -3.51 -0.83 -15.48
N ALA A 88 -4.78 -1.17 -15.21
CA ALA A 88 -5.13 -2.33 -14.39
C ALA A 88 -4.57 -3.63 -14.98
N LEU A 89 -4.67 -3.81 -16.30
CA LEU A 89 -4.14 -4.97 -16.99
C LEU A 89 -2.61 -5.05 -16.90
N ARG A 90 -1.90 -3.92 -17.01
CA ARG A 90 -0.45 -3.85 -16.84
C ARG A 90 -0.04 -4.28 -15.43
N MET A 91 -0.68 -3.74 -14.39
CA MET A 91 -0.42 -4.12 -12.99
C MET A 91 -0.67 -5.62 -12.73
N LEU A 92 -1.73 -6.17 -13.33
CA LEU A 92 -2.02 -7.61 -13.22
C LEU A 92 -0.97 -8.48 -13.92
N LYS A 93 -0.45 -8.05 -15.07
CA LYS A 93 0.64 -8.75 -15.76
C LYS A 93 1.91 -8.76 -14.92
N GLU A 94 2.32 -7.60 -14.40
CA GLU A 94 3.49 -7.47 -13.52
C GLU A 94 3.36 -8.37 -12.27
N ALA A 95 2.19 -8.39 -11.64
CA ALA A 95 1.93 -9.26 -10.50
C ALA A 95 1.96 -10.76 -10.86
N ALA A 96 1.40 -11.14 -12.02
CA ALA A 96 1.43 -12.52 -12.49
C ALA A 96 2.88 -12.98 -12.78
N GLU A 97 3.66 -12.15 -13.47
CA GLU A 97 5.07 -12.42 -13.78
C GLU A 97 5.89 -12.60 -12.52
N LYS A 98 5.70 -11.73 -11.51
CA LYS A 98 6.38 -11.85 -10.20
C LYS A 98 6.05 -13.16 -9.47
N LEU A 99 4.85 -13.70 -9.68
CA LEU A 99 4.40 -14.98 -9.12
C LEU A 99 4.77 -16.19 -9.99
N GLY A 100 5.41 -16.00 -11.15
CA GLY A 100 5.77 -17.07 -12.08
C GLY A 100 4.60 -17.56 -12.95
N TYR A 101 3.57 -16.75 -13.13
CA TYR A 101 2.39 -17.07 -13.95
C TYR A 101 2.29 -16.18 -15.18
N ARG A 102 1.52 -16.63 -16.17
CA ARG A 102 1.14 -15.86 -17.35
C ARG A 102 -0.34 -15.53 -17.32
N LEU A 103 -0.68 -14.26 -17.51
CA LEU A 103 -2.07 -13.82 -17.66
C LEU A 103 -2.58 -14.15 -19.07
N VAL A 104 -3.70 -14.88 -19.17
CA VAL A 104 -4.35 -15.22 -20.45
C VAL A 104 -5.78 -14.68 -20.43
N LYS A 105 -6.18 -13.99 -21.50
CA LYS A 105 -7.54 -13.47 -21.66
C LYS A 105 -8.52 -14.64 -21.73
N ARG A 106 -9.62 -14.55 -20.97
CA ARG A 106 -10.70 -15.55 -21.08
C ARG A 106 -11.29 -15.54 -22.50
N PRO A 107 -11.58 -16.70 -23.09
CA PRO A 107 -12.35 -16.76 -24.32
C PRO A 107 -13.72 -16.13 -24.11
N ALA A 108 -14.23 -15.47 -25.16
CA ALA A 108 -15.51 -14.78 -25.15
C ALA A 108 -16.69 -15.76 -25.06
#